data_AF-A0A378N6H5-F1
#
_entry.id   AF-A0A378N6H5-F1
#
_cell.length_a   1.000
_cell.length_b   1.000
_cell.length_c   1.000
_cell.angle_alpha   90.00
_cell.angle_beta   90.00
_cell.angle_gamma   90.00
#
_symmetry.space_group_name_H-M   'P 1'
#
loop_
_entity.id
_entity.type
_entity.pdbx_description
1 polymer ?
#
loop_
_entity_poly.entity_id
_entity_poly.type
_entity_poly.pdbx_seq_one_letter_code
_entity_poly.pdbx_strand_id
1 'polypeptide(L)'
;MTEIYNFSAGPAMMPKKVLEKAQQELLNWLDQGTSVMEVSHRGKLFMELRHNLKQIYASCIMCRTIIVFYFFKVVQGAICSHSNEFNR
;
A
#
# COMPACT_ATOMS: atom_id res chain seq x y z
N MET A 1 27.78 -10.50 5.82
CA MET A 1 27.06 -9.77 6.88
C MET A 1 25.88 -10.60 7.33
N THR A 2 25.71 -10.78 8.63
CA THR A 2 24.58 -11.52 9.23
C THR A 2 23.30 -10.70 9.10
N GLU A 3 22.20 -11.29 8.61
CA GLU A 3 20.91 -10.60 8.60
C GLU A 3 20.35 -10.56 10.03
N ILE A 4 20.05 -9.35 10.51
CA ILE A 4 19.41 -9.13 11.81
C ILE A 4 17.91 -8.95 11.55
N TYR A 5 17.10 -9.82 12.14
CA TYR A 5 15.64 -9.74 12.07
C TYR A 5 15.10 -9.07 13.33
N ASN A 6 14.40 -7.95 13.17
CA ASN A 6 13.79 -7.21 14.27
C ASN A 6 12.31 -7.61 14.43
N PHE A 7 12.02 -8.42 15.45
CA PHE A 7 10.67 -8.90 15.80
C PHE A 7 9.93 -8.01 16.81
N SER A 8 10.32 -6.74 16.95
CA SER A 8 9.63 -5.81 17.85
C SER A 8 8.16 -5.63 17.47
N ALA A 9 7.26 -5.54 18.46
CA ALA A 9 5.82 -5.39 18.24
C ALA A 9 5.42 -4.02 17.66
N GLY A 10 6.31 -3.02 17.74
CA GLY A 10 6.10 -1.66 17.25
C GLY A 10 6.94 -0.64 18.01
N PRO A 11 7.71 0.25 17.34
CA PRO A 11 8.03 0.25 15.90
C PRO A 11 8.68 -1.05 15.44
N ALA A 12 8.36 -1.49 14.23
CA ALA A 12 8.78 -2.80 13.69
C ALA A 12 9.78 -2.64 12.53
N MET A 13 10.33 -3.77 12.08
CA MET A 13 11.26 -3.82 10.94
C MET A 13 10.61 -3.24 9.66
N MET A 14 11.29 -2.28 9.03
CA MET A 14 10.89 -1.75 7.73
C MET A 14 11.60 -2.47 6.57
N PRO A 15 11.01 -2.52 5.36
CA PRO A 15 11.67 -3.09 4.19
C PRO A 15 12.96 -2.33 3.83
N LYS A 16 14.06 -3.05 3.61
CA LYS A 16 15.38 -2.45 3.30
C LYS A 16 15.34 -1.48 2.12
N LYS A 17 14.63 -1.84 1.04
CA LYS A 17 14.45 -0.99 -0.15
C LYS A 17 13.87 0.39 0.16
N VAL A 18 13.00 0.50 1.17
CA VAL A 18 12.40 1.78 1.59
C VAL A 18 13.45 2.63 2.33
N LEU A 19 14.23 2.00 3.21
CA LEU A 19 15.30 2.66 3.95
C LEU A 19 16.42 3.15 3.01
N GLU A 20 16.83 2.32 2.05
CA GLU A 20 17.84 2.65 1.04
C GLU A 20 17.38 3.83 0.18
N LYS A 21 16.12 3.82 -0.28
CA LYS A 21 15.55 4.95 -1.02
C LYS A 21 15.51 6.22 -0.18
N ALA A 22 15.04 6.14 1.06
CA ALA A 22 14.98 7.28 1.97
C ALA A 22 16.38 7.85 2.24
N GLN A 23 17.40 7.00 2.37
CA GLN A 23 18.80 7.41 2.52
C GLN A 23 19.32 8.14 1.27
N GLN A 24 19.04 7.63 0.07
CA GLN A 24 19.47 8.23 -1.20
C GLN A 24 18.85 9.62 -1.42
N GLU A 25 17.56 9.77 -1.12
CA GLU A 25 16.82 11.02 -1.34
C GLU A 25 16.89 11.97 -0.13
N LEU A 26 17.60 11.62 0.94
CA LEU A 26 17.55 12.37 2.21
C LEU A 26 18.05 13.82 2.07
N LEU A 27 19.14 14.01 1.31
CA LEU A 27 19.80 15.31 1.13
C LEU A 27 19.27 16.08 -0.07
N ASN A 28 18.79 15.36 -1.09
CA ASN A 28 18.28 15.96 -2.31
C ASN A 28 17.01 15.21 -2.73
N TRP A 29 15.88 15.70 -2.23
CA TRP A 29 14.59 15.12 -2.51
C TRP A 29 14.04 15.67 -3.83
N LEU A 30 13.75 14.80 -4.80
CA LEU A 30 13.21 15.15 -6.13
C LEU A 30 14.04 16.22 -6.88
N ASP A 31 15.37 16.16 -6.75
CA ASP A 31 16.31 17.09 -7.38
C ASP A 31 16.07 18.58 -7.04
N GLN A 32 15.46 18.86 -5.88
CA GLN A 32 15.18 20.22 -5.41
C GLN A 32 16.35 20.86 -4.66
N GLY A 33 17.44 20.13 -4.43
CA GLY A 33 18.59 20.58 -3.63
C GLY A 33 18.28 20.73 -2.13
N THR A 34 17.16 20.19 -1.67
CA THR A 34 16.71 20.27 -0.26
C THR A 34 16.18 18.93 0.21
N SER A 35 16.22 18.70 1.52
CA SER A 35 15.63 17.51 2.14
C SER A 35 14.10 17.62 2.19
N VAL A 36 13.41 16.48 2.11
CA VAL A 36 11.96 16.41 2.39
C VAL A 36 11.60 16.98 3.77
N MET A 37 12.53 16.91 4.73
CA MET A 37 12.34 17.45 6.10
C MET A 37 12.37 18.98 6.15
N GLU A 38 12.89 19.64 5.12
CA GLU A 38 13.05 21.10 5.04
C GLU A 38 11.95 21.75 4.18
N VAL A 39 11.20 20.95 3.42
CA VAL A 39 10.12 21.45 2.56
C VAL A 39 8.90 21.83 3.40
N SER A 40 8.30 22.98 3.09
CA SER A 40 7.06 23.43 3.73
C SER A 40 5.92 22.44 3.51
N HIS A 41 5.20 22.11 4.59
CA HIS A 41 4.00 21.27 4.55
C HIS A 41 2.86 21.84 3.68
N ARG A 42 2.90 23.14 3.34
CA ARG A 42 1.94 23.80 2.44
C ARG A 42 2.48 23.93 1.01
N GLY A 43 3.75 23.59 0.80
CA GLY A 43 4.39 23.64 -0.51
C GLY A 43 3.72 22.66 -1.48
N LYS A 44 3.72 23.03 -2.77
CA LYS A 44 3.09 22.23 -3.83
C LYS A 44 3.57 20.78 -3.83
N LEU A 45 4.88 20.56 -3.73
CA LEU A 45 5.51 19.23 -3.71
C LEU A 45 5.03 18.37 -2.53
N PHE A 46 4.98 18.94 -1.31
CA PHE A 46 4.52 18.20 -0.13
C PHE A 46 3.02 17.90 -0.21
N MET A 47 2.23 18.84 -0.74
CA MET A 47 0.80 18.67 -0.94
C MET A 47 0.48 17.57 -1.96
N GLU A 48 1.24 17.50 -3.05
CA GLU A 48 1.17 16.42 -4.04
C GLU A 48 1.57 15.08 -3.44
N LEU A 49 2.68 15.01 -2.68
CA LEU A 49 3.08 13.80 -1.95
C LEU A 49 1.96 13.32 -1.02
N ARG A 50 1.37 14.22 -0.22
CA ARG A 50 0.27 13.91 0.68
C ARG A 50 -0.96 13.40 -0.07
N HIS A 51 -1.29 13.99 -1.22
CA HIS A 51 -2.40 13.53 -2.05
C HIS A 51 -2.14 12.11 -2.56
N ASN A 52 -0.96 11.86 -3.13
CA ASN A 52 -0.57 10.55 -3.66
C ASN A 52 -0.56 9.47 -2.58
N LEU A 53 -0.04 9.77 -1.38
CA LEU A 53 -0.05 8.84 -0.25
C LEU A 53 -1.48 8.45 0.15
N LYS A 54 -2.41 9.42 0.19
CA LYS A 54 -3.83 9.14 0.47
C LYS A 54 -4.45 8.22 -0.58
N GLN A 55 -4.14 8.43 -1.86
CA GLN A 55 -4.64 7.60 -2.95
C GLN A 55 -4.12 6.16 -2.86
N ILE A 56 -2.81 5.99 -2.61
CA ILE A 56 -2.19 4.66 -2.43
C ILE A 56 -2.80 3.95 -1.22
N TYR A 57 -2.97 4.66 -0.10
CA TYR A 57 -3.55 4.09 1.10
C TYR A 57 -5.00 3.62 0.86
N ALA A 58 -5.80 4.45 0.17
CA ALA A 58 -7.17 4.10 -0.19
C ALA A 58 -7.22 2.90 -1.14
N SER A 59 -6.37 2.85 -2.17
CA SER A 59 -6.35 1.73 -3.12
C SER A 59 -5.92 0.41 -2.47
N CYS A 60 -4.93 0.44 -1.57
CA CYS A 60 -4.50 -0.73 -0.81
C CYS A 60 -5.59 -1.26 0.12
N ILE A 61 -6.35 -0.39 0.80
CA ILE A 61 -7.48 -0.81 1.65
C ILE A 61 -8.61 -1.38 0.78
N MET A 62 -8.96 -0.71 -0.31
CA MET A 62 -10.05 -1.11 -1.20
C MET A 62 -9.76 -2.43 -1.92
N CYS A 63 -8.49 -2.76 -2.17
CA CYS A 63 -8.09 -4.06 -2.70
C CYS A 63 -8.55 -5.22 -1.78
N ARG A 64 -8.62 -4.97 -0.45
CA ARG A 64 -9.14 -5.94 0.53
C ARG A 64 -10.65 -6.15 0.41
N THR A 65 -11.41 -5.11 0.06
CA THR A 65 -12.87 -5.19 -0.16
C THR A 65 -13.20 -5.89 -1.49
N ILE A 66 -12.41 -5.64 -2.54
CA ILE A 66 -12.64 -6.24 -3.87
C ILE A 66 -12.41 -7.76 -3.83
N ILE A 67 -11.40 -8.26 -3.12
CA ILE A 67 -11.15 -9.70 -2.96
C ILE A 67 -12.31 -10.39 -2.23
N VAL A 68 -12.85 -9.78 -1.18
CA VAL A 68 -14.00 -10.32 -0.44
C VAL A 68 -15.27 -10.32 -1.31
N PHE A 69 -15.51 -9.26 -2.09
CA PHE A 69 -16.64 -9.19 -3.02
C PHE A 69 -16.54 -10.19 -4.17
N TYR A 70 -15.33 -10.38 -4.75
CA TYR A 70 -15.11 -11.39 -5.77
C TYR A 70 -15.32 -12.80 -5.23
N PHE A 71 -14.84 -13.08 -4.02
CA PHE A 71 -15.06 -14.36 -3.35
C PHE A 71 -16.56 -14.62 -3.10
N PHE A 72 -17.31 -13.61 -2.64
CA PHE A 72 -18.75 -13.75 -2.41
C PHE A 72 -19.55 -13.96 -3.71
N LYS A 73 -19.19 -13.27 -4.81
CA LYS A 73 -19.80 -13.51 -6.13
C LYS A 73 -19.48 -14.89 -6.70
N VAL A 74 -18.25 -15.39 -6.51
CA VAL A 74 -17.87 -16.76 -6.93
C VAL A 74 -18.66 -17.81 -6.14
N VAL A 75 -18.83 -17.62 -4.83
CA VAL A 75 -19.61 -18.53 -3.99
C VAL A 75 -21.11 -18.48 -4.32
N GLN A 76 -21.69 -17.31 -4.57
CA GLN A 76 -23.11 -17.22 -4.98
C GLN A 76 -23.36 -17.74 -6.42
N GLY A 77 -22.39 -17.58 -7.33
CA GLY A 77 -22.48 -18.12 -8.69
C GLY A 77 -22.50 -19.65 -8.76
N ALA A 78 -21.87 -20.34 -7.79
CA ALA A 78 -21.83 -21.80 -7.73
C ALA A 78 -23.14 -22.44 -7.21
N ILE A 79 -23.98 -21.70 -6.48
CA ILE A 79 -25.24 -22.22 -5.93
C ILE A 79 -26.37 -22.22 -6.98
N CYS A 80 -26.32 -21.29 -7.95
CA CYS A 80 -27.32 -21.22 -9.03
C CYS A 80 -27.11 -22.26 -10.15
N SER A 81 -25.99 -22.97 -10.20
CA SER A 81 -25.74 -23.99 -11.24
C SER A 81 -26.37 -25.36 -10.93
N HIS A 82 -26.88 -25.56 -9.71
CA HIS A 82 -27.32 -26.90 -9.25
C HIS A 82 -28.85 -27.07 -9.13
N SER A 83 -29.65 -26.10 -9.59
CA SER A 83 -31.11 -26.19 -9.60
C SER A 83 -31.72 -26.63 -10.94
N ASN A 84 -30.91 -26.88 -11.98
CA ASN A 84 -31.38 -27.38 -13.28
C ASN A 84 -31.16 -28.90 -13.50
N GLU A 85 -30.63 -29.62 -12.52
CA GLU A 85 -30.49 -31.09 -12.57
C GLU A 85 -31.60 -31.84 -11.80
N PHE A 86 -32.44 -31.15 -11.03
CA PHE A 86 -33.57 -31.73 -10.29
C PHE A 86 -34.91 -31.57 -11.05
N ASN A 87 -34.88 -31.74 -12.37
CA ASN A 87 -36.09 -31.87 -13.18
C ASN A 87 -35.86 -32.83 -14.36
N ARG A 88 -35.19 -33.95 -14.07
CA ARG A 88 -35.17 -35.14 -14.92
C ARG A 88 -35.20 -36.39 -14.06
#